data_AF-A0A1J4JYX4-F1
#
_entry.id   AF-A0A1J4JYX4-F1
#
_cell.length_a   1.000
_cell.length_b   1.000
_cell.length_c   1.000
_cell.angle_alpha   90.00
_cell.angle_beta   90.00
_cell.angle_gamma   90.00
#
_symmetry.space_group_name_H-M   'P 1'
#
loop_
_entity.id
_entity.type
_entity.pdbx_description
1 polymer ?
#
loop_
_entity_poly.entity_id
_entity_poly.type
_entity_poly.pdbx_seq_one_letter_code
_entity_poly.pdbx_strand_id
1 'polypeptide(L)'
;MSHSILLENSKRIENANSELKCFRCNFLNIHADDSNGGAINSGWPVSVDYSTFIDCSSQCGGAIFASNDLIINNTFFHKLSANLFGFISIGQGPNFTIFFTSLHIETSQGPGFKRYNGVISEFQNSNFTQVQSSSIISLGEFGQTHAIFSFNKIENCSSEIRNGGISFWQCHSFKCSDSLFTKITVFNSEEINGIAIWLDGGLQQGEIKNCGFSFCHAEKGKVIYLMDSQKVEIGDCLFDSPKEKCFHQHNSLIIQETNQFSLERVDFGPKLSKNVITTFSEASSQLKSSNFKLVLYIGTICSVIIMSYILLKY
;
A
#
# COMPACT_ATOMS: atom_id res chain seq x y z
N MET A 1 -7.86 -22.82 21.17
CA MET A 1 -6.87 -21.92 21.81
C MET A 1 -6.02 -21.32 20.70
N SER A 2 -6.24 -20.06 20.33
CA SER A 2 -5.39 -19.36 19.35
C SER A 2 -4.15 -18.86 20.06
N HIS A 3 -2.98 -19.38 19.69
CA HIS A 3 -1.71 -18.88 20.19
C HIS A 3 -1.44 -17.53 19.51
N SER A 4 -1.73 -16.43 20.21
CA SER A 4 -1.21 -15.11 19.84
C SER A 4 0.29 -15.13 20.11
N ILE A 5 1.10 -15.18 19.05
CA ILE A 5 2.56 -15.15 19.18
C ILE A 5 2.95 -13.68 19.34
N LEU A 6 3.24 -13.26 20.58
CA LEU A 6 3.85 -11.97 20.88
C LEU A 6 5.37 -12.10 20.70
N LEU A 7 5.92 -11.58 19.60
CA LEU A 7 7.37 -11.53 19.38
C LEU A 7 7.83 -10.08 19.51
N GLU A 8 8.51 -9.76 20.61
CA GLU A 8 8.99 -8.39 20.88
C GLU A 8 10.18 -7.98 19.99
N ASN A 9 10.86 -8.94 19.32
CA ASN A 9 11.83 -8.71 18.25
C ASN A 9 11.86 -9.96 17.37
N SER A 10 11.02 -9.97 16.35
CA SER A 10 10.73 -11.20 15.61
C SER A 10 11.89 -11.54 14.68
N LYS A 11 12.46 -12.73 14.85
CA LYS A 11 13.06 -13.43 13.70
C LYS A 11 11.97 -13.62 12.65
N ARG A 12 12.38 -13.80 11.39
CA ARG A 12 11.48 -14.21 10.31
C ARG A 12 10.56 -15.35 10.78
N ILE A 13 9.28 -15.24 10.45
CA ILE A 13 8.29 -16.31 10.67
C ILE A 13 8.20 -17.11 9.38
N GLU A 14 8.61 -18.36 9.46
CA GLU A 14 8.54 -19.34 8.37
C GLU A 14 7.95 -20.64 8.90
N ASN A 15 7.35 -21.43 8.00
CA ASN A 15 6.81 -22.77 8.31
C ASN A 15 5.72 -22.78 9.40
N ALA A 16 4.87 -21.77 9.43
CA ALA A 16 3.62 -21.86 10.18
C ALA A 16 2.87 -23.13 9.74
N ASN A 17 2.32 -23.88 10.70
CA ASN A 17 1.55 -25.11 10.46
C ASN A 17 0.03 -24.90 10.63
N SER A 18 -0.36 -23.65 10.87
CA SER A 18 -1.72 -23.20 11.14
C SER A 18 -1.82 -21.70 10.89
N GLU A 19 -3.03 -21.15 11.04
CA GLU A 19 -3.29 -19.71 10.96
C GLU A 19 -2.30 -18.89 11.81
N LEU A 20 -1.70 -17.87 11.19
CA LEU A 20 -0.76 -16.96 11.84
C LEU A 20 -1.49 -15.68 12.29
N LYS A 21 -1.39 -15.35 13.58
CA LYS A 21 -1.90 -14.08 14.13
C LYS A 21 -0.77 -13.29 14.76
N CYS A 22 -0.44 -12.15 14.15
CA CYS A 22 0.53 -11.20 14.65
C CYS A 22 -0.21 -9.99 15.21
N PHE A 23 -0.07 -9.75 16.51
CA PHE A 23 -0.67 -8.59 17.18
C PHE A 23 0.41 -7.83 17.92
N ARG A 24 0.61 -6.55 17.57
CA ARG A 24 1.65 -5.69 18.16
C ARG A 24 3.07 -6.26 18.01
N CYS A 25 3.34 -6.89 16.87
CA CYS A 25 4.66 -7.41 16.56
C CYS A 25 5.53 -6.35 15.89
N ASN A 26 6.83 -6.38 16.16
CA ASN A 26 7.84 -5.58 15.46
C ASN A 26 8.76 -6.50 14.66
N PHE A 27 8.83 -6.26 13.37
CA PHE A 27 9.71 -6.94 12.42
C PHE A 27 10.72 -5.92 11.91
N LEU A 28 11.96 -6.01 12.37
CA LEU A 28 12.99 -5.00 12.16
C LEU A 28 14.23 -5.66 11.55
N ASN A 29 14.76 -5.11 10.46
CA ASN A 29 16.01 -5.53 9.82
C ASN A 29 16.01 -7.03 9.46
N ILE A 30 14.96 -7.50 8.79
CA ILE A 30 14.81 -8.90 8.40
C ILE A 30 15.04 -9.03 6.90
N HIS A 31 16.11 -9.72 6.52
CA HIS A 31 16.50 -9.90 5.12
C HIS A 31 16.53 -11.39 4.79
N ALA A 32 15.76 -11.79 3.78
CA ALA A 32 15.69 -13.16 3.30
C ALA A 32 16.16 -13.26 1.84
N ASP A 33 17.07 -14.17 1.54
CA ASP A 33 17.61 -14.32 0.18
C ASP A 33 16.76 -15.22 -0.73
N ASP A 34 15.71 -15.83 -0.19
CA ASP A 34 14.85 -16.78 -0.90
C ASP A 34 13.65 -16.13 -1.61
N SER A 35 12.93 -16.94 -2.39
CA SER A 35 11.78 -16.54 -3.22
C SER A 35 10.49 -16.27 -2.43
N ASN A 36 10.56 -15.83 -1.17
CA ASN A 36 9.39 -15.69 -0.31
C ASN A 36 9.30 -14.28 0.30
N GLY A 37 8.73 -14.15 1.50
CA GLY A 37 8.56 -12.89 2.22
C GLY A 37 9.67 -12.65 3.23
N GLY A 38 10.06 -11.39 3.43
CA GLY A 38 11.18 -11.04 4.31
C GLY A 38 10.90 -11.39 5.77
N ALA A 39 9.83 -10.82 6.33
CA ALA A 39 9.42 -11.02 7.71
C ALA A 39 8.49 -12.22 7.91
N ILE A 40 7.53 -12.43 7.01
CA ILE A 40 6.54 -13.50 7.09
C ILE A 40 6.52 -14.27 5.78
N ASN A 41 6.64 -15.59 5.87
CA ASN A 41 6.38 -16.53 4.79
C ASN A 41 5.37 -17.58 5.27
N SER A 42 4.12 -17.52 4.77
CA SER A 42 3.04 -18.40 5.22
C SER A 42 2.24 -19.01 4.06
N GLY A 43 2.05 -20.33 4.18
CA GLY A 43 1.08 -21.10 3.39
C GLY A 43 -0.36 -21.05 3.93
N TRP A 44 -0.54 -20.50 5.13
CA TRP A 44 -1.79 -20.47 5.89
C TRP A 44 -2.32 -19.05 6.01
N PRO A 45 -3.61 -18.87 6.37
CA PRO A 45 -4.17 -17.55 6.62
C PRO A 45 -3.33 -16.74 7.60
N VAL A 46 -3.11 -15.46 7.27
CA VAL A 46 -2.32 -14.53 8.07
C VAL A 46 -3.17 -13.34 8.46
N SER A 47 -3.21 -13.03 9.75
CA SER A 47 -3.77 -11.80 10.29
C SER A 47 -2.69 -11.01 11.00
N VAL A 48 -2.51 -9.76 10.58
CA VAL A 48 -1.55 -8.82 11.16
C VAL A 48 -2.30 -7.60 11.65
N ASP A 49 -2.13 -7.25 12.92
CA ASP A 49 -2.80 -6.10 13.52
C ASP A 49 -1.85 -5.34 14.45
N TYR A 50 -1.96 -4.01 14.45
CA TYR A 50 -1.13 -3.09 15.23
C TYR A 50 0.38 -3.37 15.16
N SER A 51 0.87 -3.87 14.03
CA SER A 51 2.26 -4.34 13.90
C SER A 51 3.11 -3.36 13.07
N THR A 52 4.42 -3.53 13.11
CA THR A 52 5.37 -2.68 12.39
C THR A 52 6.40 -3.52 11.66
N PHE A 53 6.66 -3.17 10.40
CA PHE A 53 7.69 -3.77 9.55
C PHE A 53 8.63 -2.68 9.07
N ILE A 54 9.90 -2.76 9.45
CA ILE A 54 10.92 -1.76 9.10
C ILE A 54 12.13 -2.48 8.54
N ASP A 55 12.61 -1.98 7.39
CA ASP A 55 13.84 -2.46 6.76
C ASP A 55 13.82 -3.99 6.54
N CYS A 56 12.70 -4.49 6.01
CA CYS A 56 12.58 -5.90 5.63
C CYS A 56 12.75 -6.04 4.12
N SER A 57 13.46 -7.09 3.71
CA SER A 57 13.64 -7.38 2.29
C SER A 57 13.59 -8.87 1.95
N SER A 58 13.20 -9.16 0.71
CA SER A 58 13.24 -10.50 0.13
C SER A 58 13.21 -10.48 -1.40
N GLN A 59 13.16 -11.64 -2.06
CA GLN A 59 12.95 -11.69 -3.51
C GLN A 59 11.51 -11.38 -3.93
N CYS A 60 10.50 -11.92 -3.23
CA CYS A 60 9.11 -11.86 -3.69
C CYS A 60 8.26 -10.81 -2.97
N GLY A 61 8.40 -10.66 -1.64
CA GLY A 61 7.60 -9.72 -0.86
C GLY A 61 8.42 -9.11 0.27
N GLY A 62 8.71 -7.81 0.21
CA GLY A 62 9.70 -7.20 1.12
C GLY A 62 9.41 -7.48 2.61
N ALA A 63 8.13 -7.44 3.00
CA ALA A 63 7.69 -7.87 4.32
C ALA A 63 7.00 -9.24 4.32
N ILE A 64 5.99 -9.44 3.48
CA ILE A 64 5.09 -10.60 3.61
C ILE A 64 4.96 -11.35 2.29
N PHE A 65 5.03 -12.68 2.37
CA PHE A 65 4.52 -13.60 1.36
C PHE A 65 3.40 -14.42 2.01
N ALA A 66 2.20 -14.32 1.47
CA ALA A 66 1.04 -15.08 1.91
C ALA A 66 0.40 -15.77 0.71
N SER A 67 0.29 -17.10 0.74
CA SER A 67 -0.37 -17.85 -0.34
C SER A 67 -1.88 -18.04 -0.14
N ASN A 68 -2.38 -17.66 1.03
CA ASN A 68 -3.76 -17.80 1.47
C ASN A 68 -4.34 -16.44 1.92
N ASP A 69 -5.46 -16.44 2.63
CA ASP A 69 -6.10 -15.22 3.14
C ASP A 69 -5.12 -14.35 3.93
N LEU A 70 -5.13 -13.05 3.64
CA LEU A 70 -4.28 -12.07 4.28
C LEU A 70 -5.11 -10.87 4.72
N ILE A 71 -5.11 -10.61 6.02
CA ILE A 71 -5.77 -9.47 6.65
C ILE A 71 -4.70 -8.64 7.37
N ILE A 72 -4.59 -7.36 7.01
CA ILE A 72 -3.66 -6.42 7.63
C ILE A 72 -4.45 -5.20 8.12
N ASN A 73 -4.35 -4.94 9.41
CA ASN A 73 -5.03 -3.83 10.07
C ASN A 73 -4.02 -2.99 10.86
N ASN A 74 -4.23 -1.67 10.92
CA ASN A 74 -3.49 -0.77 11.81
C ASN A 74 -1.96 -0.96 11.77
N THR A 75 -1.40 -1.29 10.61
CA THR A 75 -0.02 -1.74 10.49
C THR A 75 0.82 -0.68 9.77
N PHE A 76 2.09 -0.57 10.17
CA PHE A 76 3.04 0.35 9.57
C PHE A 76 4.14 -0.41 8.83
N PHE A 77 4.39 0.00 7.59
CA PHE A 77 5.42 -0.57 6.73
C PHE A 77 6.37 0.54 6.27
N HIS A 78 7.67 0.38 6.50
CA HIS A 78 8.67 1.38 6.15
C HIS A 78 9.95 0.75 5.60
N LYS A 79 10.48 1.36 4.53
CA LYS A 79 11.76 1.01 3.91
C LYS A 79 11.82 -0.48 3.56
N LEU A 80 10.78 -0.96 2.90
CA LEU A 80 10.73 -2.34 2.42
C LEU A 80 11.30 -2.42 1.01
N SER A 81 11.90 -3.55 0.66
CA SER A 81 12.38 -3.77 -0.70
C SER A 81 12.20 -5.21 -1.12
N ALA A 82 11.89 -5.41 -2.41
CA ALA A 82 11.94 -6.72 -3.02
C ALA A 82 12.20 -6.64 -4.53
N ASN A 83 12.62 -7.78 -5.09
CA ASN A 83 12.87 -7.92 -6.51
C ASN A 83 11.57 -8.04 -7.34
N LEU A 84 10.51 -8.65 -6.78
CA LEU A 84 9.26 -8.83 -7.51
C LEU A 84 8.11 -7.97 -6.97
N PHE A 85 7.86 -7.94 -5.65
CA PHE A 85 6.74 -7.16 -5.09
C PHE A 85 7.17 -6.39 -3.83
N GLY A 86 7.16 -5.07 -3.90
CA GLY A 86 7.84 -4.17 -2.96
C GLY A 86 7.61 -4.44 -1.48
N PHE A 87 6.36 -4.66 -1.05
CA PHE A 87 6.04 -4.98 0.35
C PHE A 87 5.35 -6.32 0.55
N ILE A 88 4.45 -6.72 -0.36
CA ILE A 88 3.64 -7.93 -0.18
C ILE A 88 3.51 -8.70 -1.49
N SER A 89 3.77 -10.01 -1.41
CA SER A 89 3.40 -11.00 -2.42
C SER A 89 2.16 -11.77 -1.98
N ILE A 90 1.14 -11.83 -2.84
CA ILE A 90 -0.16 -12.43 -2.50
C ILE A 90 -0.46 -13.57 -3.48
N GLY A 91 -0.32 -14.80 -2.99
CA GLY A 91 -0.69 -16.02 -3.71
C GLY A 91 -2.22 -16.21 -3.74
N GLN A 92 -2.67 -17.33 -4.31
CA GLN A 92 -4.05 -17.55 -4.83
C GLN A 92 -5.20 -17.64 -3.78
N GLY A 93 -5.00 -17.20 -2.54
CA GLY A 93 -6.02 -17.22 -1.48
C GLY A 93 -7.29 -16.42 -1.81
N PRO A 94 -8.47 -16.80 -1.31
CA PRO A 94 -9.71 -16.17 -1.74
C PRO A 94 -9.79 -14.66 -1.41
N ASN A 95 -9.25 -14.24 -0.26
CA ASN A 95 -9.45 -12.87 0.24
C ASN A 95 -8.14 -12.17 0.58
N PHE A 96 -8.10 -10.86 0.30
CA PHE A 96 -7.01 -9.98 0.67
C PHE A 96 -7.53 -8.64 1.15
N THR A 97 -7.07 -8.19 2.30
CA THR A 97 -7.66 -7.04 2.98
C THR A 97 -6.59 -6.22 3.70
N ILE A 98 -6.55 -4.93 3.42
CA ILE A 98 -5.71 -3.94 4.10
C ILE A 98 -6.56 -2.77 4.58
N PHE A 99 -6.54 -2.53 5.88
CA PHE A 99 -7.22 -1.41 6.53
C PHE A 99 -6.28 -0.59 7.40
N PHE A 100 -6.53 0.73 7.49
CA PHE A 100 -5.86 1.63 8.43
C PHE A 100 -4.34 1.52 8.43
N THR A 101 -3.76 1.27 7.24
CA THR A 101 -2.35 0.93 7.09
C THR A 101 -1.59 2.11 6.50
N SER A 102 -0.36 2.32 6.97
CA SER A 102 0.55 3.33 6.42
C SER A 102 1.77 2.65 5.81
N LEU A 103 2.05 3.00 4.55
CA LEU A 103 3.11 2.41 3.75
C LEU A 103 4.05 3.49 3.23
N HIS A 104 5.35 3.25 3.44
CA HIS A 104 6.42 4.08 2.90
C HIS A 104 7.54 3.17 2.34
N ILE A 105 7.54 2.96 1.01
CA ILE A 105 8.50 2.08 0.31
C ILE A 105 9.44 2.92 -0.54
N GLU A 106 10.67 3.07 -0.12
CA GLU A 106 11.63 3.90 -0.86
C GLU A 106 11.95 3.33 -2.25
N THR A 107 12.08 2.01 -2.42
CA THR A 107 12.35 1.40 -3.72
C THR A 107 11.83 -0.05 -3.83
N SER A 108 11.32 -0.41 -5.01
CA SER A 108 11.03 -1.79 -5.41
C SER A 108 11.35 -2.02 -6.88
N GLN A 109 11.80 -3.23 -7.22
CA GLN A 109 12.02 -3.60 -8.63
C GLN A 109 10.70 -3.90 -9.36
N GLY A 110 9.68 -4.26 -8.60
CA GLY A 110 8.32 -4.52 -9.07
C GLY A 110 7.29 -3.60 -8.44
N PRO A 111 5.99 -3.80 -8.69
CA PRO A 111 4.95 -3.06 -8.00
C PRO A 111 5.03 -3.30 -6.48
N GLY A 112 4.55 -2.35 -5.67
CA GLY A 112 4.48 -2.53 -4.22
C GLY A 112 3.76 -3.83 -3.82
N PHE A 113 2.61 -4.11 -4.42
CA PHE A 113 1.93 -5.40 -4.31
C PHE A 113 1.40 -5.89 -5.65
N LYS A 114 1.17 -7.20 -5.75
CA LYS A 114 0.45 -7.79 -6.88
C LYS A 114 -0.47 -8.90 -6.41
N ARG A 115 -1.72 -8.86 -6.88
CA ARG A 115 -2.69 -9.94 -6.76
C ARG A 115 -3.07 -10.39 -8.17
N TYR A 116 -2.92 -11.67 -8.52
CA TYR A 116 -3.25 -12.15 -9.86
C TYR A 116 -4.72 -12.54 -10.03
N ASN A 117 -5.27 -13.31 -9.09
CA ASN A 117 -6.69 -13.71 -9.09
C ASN A 117 -7.23 -13.59 -7.68
N GLY A 118 -8.54 -13.62 -7.44
CA GLY A 118 -9.08 -13.65 -6.09
C GLY A 118 -10.59 -13.58 -6.09
N VAL A 119 -11.21 -13.74 -4.93
CA VAL A 119 -12.64 -13.45 -4.78
C VAL A 119 -12.79 -11.98 -4.46
N ILE A 120 -12.16 -11.51 -3.39
CA ILE A 120 -12.26 -10.12 -2.91
C ILE A 120 -10.88 -9.56 -2.60
N SER A 121 -10.65 -8.30 -2.96
CA SER A 121 -9.45 -7.56 -2.58
C SER A 121 -9.80 -6.14 -2.13
N GLU A 122 -9.51 -5.79 -0.88
CA GLU A 122 -9.94 -4.53 -0.29
C GLU A 122 -8.79 -3.73 0.30
N PHE A 123 -8.60 -2.50 -0.15
CA PHE A 123 -7.74 -1.48 0.45
C PHE A 123 -8.61 -0.34 0.93
N GLN A 124 -8.65 -0.10 2.24
CA GLN A 124 -9.40 1.04 2.76
C GLN A 124 -8.70 1.81 3.87
N ASN A 125 -9.00 3.10 3.97
CA ASN A 125 -8.53 3.99 5.04
C ASN A 125 -7.00 4.00 5.19
N SER A 126 -6.25 3.85 4.10
CA SER A 126 -4.81 3.63 4.12
C SER A 126 -4.04 4.75 3.41
N ASN A 127 -2.79 4.95 3.83
CA ASN A 127 -1.91 5.98 3.29
C ASN A 127 -0.65 5.34 2.68
N PHE A 128 -0.49 5.53 1.38
CA PHE A 128 0.60 4.99 0.59
C PHE A 128 1.46 6.15 0.11
N THR A 129 2.66 6.30 0.67
CA THR A 129 3.52 7.43 0.36
C THR A 129 4.88 7.01 -0.13
N GLN A 130 5.45 7.81 -1.04
CA GLN A 130 6.84 7.69 -1.48
C GLN A 130 7.17 6.31 -2.08
N VAL A 131 6.20 5.63 -2.70
CA VAL A 131 6.44 4.34 -3.37
C VAL A 131 7.17 4.56 -4.68
N GLN A 132 8.39 4.06 -4.82
CA GLN A 132 9.14 4.15 -6.08
C GLN A 132 9.38 2.76 -6.64
N SER A 133 8.98 2.56 -7.90
CA SER A 133 9.09 1.28 -8.58
C SER A 133 9.89 1.45 -9.87
N SER A 134 10.86 0.58 -10.13
CA SER A 134 11.49 0.47 -11.46
C SER A 134 10.63 -0.32 -12.45
N SER A 135 9.42 -0.69 -12.05
CA SER A 135 8.53 -1.56 -12.80
C SER A 135 7.53 -0.80 -13.67
N ILE A 136 6.53 -1.57 -14.10
CA ILE A 136 5.36 -1.21 -14.87
C ILE A 136 4.31 -0.49 -14.02
N ILE A 137 4.31 -0.68 -12.70
CA ILE A 137 3.33 -0.11 -11.77
C ILE A 137 4.04 0.30 -10.49
N SER A 138 3.66 1.44 -9.90
CA SER A 138 4.21 1.89 -8.61
C SER A 138 3.62 1.15 -7.42
N LEU A 139 2.37 1.45 -7.02
CA LEU A 139 1.81 0.93 -5.78
C LEU A 139 1.39 -0.54 -5.91
N GLY A 140 0.59 -0.88 -6.92
CA GLY A 140 0.21 -2.28 -7.12
C GLY A 140 -0.92 -2.55 -8.07
N GLU A 141 -1.16 -3.85 -8.27
CA GLU A 141 -2.13 -4.39 -9.21
C GLU A 141 -3.14 -5.32 -8.53
N PHE A 142 -4.43 -5.04 -8.76
CA PHE A 142 -5.53 -5.95 -8.47
C PHE A 142 -5.87 -6.76 -9.73
N GLY A 143 -5.72 -8.07 -9.66
CA GLY A 143 -6.00 -9.00 -10.75
C GLY A 143 -7.20 -9.91 -10.48
N GLN A 144 -8.06 -10.11 -11.49
CA GLN A 144 -9.19 -11.06 -11.52
C GLN A 144 -9.92 -11.23 -10.16
N THR A 145 -10.40 -10.13 -9.59
CA THR A 145 -11.03 -10.08 -8.26
C THR A 145 -12.17 -9.06 -8.24
N HIS A 146 -12.99 -9.07 -7.18
CA HIS A 146 -13.82 -7.94 -6.80
C HIS A 146 -12.97 -6.95 -5.98
N ALA A 147 -12.52 -5.87 -6.63
CA ALA A 147 -11.59 -4.92 -6.03
C ALA A 147 -12.32 -3.74 -5.38
N ILE A 148 -12.02 -3.45 -4.11
CA ILE A 148 -12.51 -2.27 -3.38
C ILE A 148 -11.32 -1.45 -2.94
N PHE A 149 -11.23 -0.22 -3.44
CA PHE A 149 -10.18 0.74 -3.10
C PHE A 149 -10.85 2.04 -2.64
N SER A 150 -10.97 2.26 -1.33
CA SER A 150 -11.72 3.42 -0.82
C SER A 150 -11.06 4.15 0.34
N PHE A 151 -11.27 5.46 0.45
CA PHE A 151 -10.71 6.26 1.55
C PHE A 151 -9.17 6.17 1.65
N ASN A 152 -8.48 6.04 0.51
CA ASN A 152 -7.03 5.91 0.50
C ASN A 152 -6.36 7.20 0.04
N LYS A 153 -5.13 7.42 0.51
CA LYS A 153 -4.23 8.44 -0.04
C LYS A 153 -3.03 7.76 -0.69
N ILE A 154 -2.73 8.16 -1.91
CA ILE A 154 -1.51 7.77 -2.64
C ILE A 154 -0.77 9.06 -2.95
N GLU A 155 0.43 9.23 -2.37
CA GLU A 155 1.21 10.46 -2.50
C GLU A 155 2.69 10.21 -2.81
N ASN A 156 3.27 11.03 -3.70
CA ASN A 156 4.70 10.97 -4.04
C ASN A 156 5.13 9.61 -4.60
N CYS A 157 4.26 8.93 -5.34
CA CYS A 157 4.60 7.64 -5.92
C CYS A 157 5.12 7.80 -7.34
N SER A 158 6.06 6.97 -7.73
CA SER A 158 6.61 6.98 -9.08
C SER A 158 6.85 5.60 -9.64
N SER A 159 6.83 5.54 -10.97
CA SER A 159 7.15 4.36 -11.74
C SER A 159 8.12 4.72 -12.87
N GLU A 160 9.13 3.89 -13.10
CA GLU A 160 10.10 4.14 -14.16
C GLU A 160 9.52 3.83 -15.54
N ILE A 161 8.76 2.74 -15.71
CA ILE A 161 8.34 2.25 -17.05
C ILE A 161 6.95 2.76 -17.43
N ARG A 162 5.90 2.32 -16.72
CA ARG A 162 4.53 2.77 -16.99
C ARG A 162 3.72 2.84 -15.71
N ASN A 163 2.45 3.21 -15.80
CA ASN A 163 1.43 3.22 -14.74
C ASN A 163 1.89 3.67 -13.33
N GLY A 164 1.66 4.93 -13.00
CA GLY A 164 2.29 5.54 -11.81
C GLY A 164 1.60 5.25 -10.47
N GLY A 165 0.33 4.87 -10.45
CA GLY A 165 -0.43 4.65 -9.21
C GLY A 165 -0.81 3.18 -9.03
N ILE A 166 -2.07 2.85 -9.33
CA ILE A 166 -2.63 1.51 -9.20
C ILE A 166 -3.15 0.98 -10.53
N SER A 167 -3.17 -0.35 -10.66
CA SER A 167 -3.75 -1.07 -11.79
C SER A 167 -4.92 -1.94 -11.33
N PHE A 168 -5.98 -1.97 -12.13
CA PHE A 168 -7.02 -2.99 -12.04
C PHE A 168 -7.01 -3.79 -13.34
N TRP A 169 -6.63 -5.05 -13.24
CA TRP A 169 -6.47 -5.97 -14.36
C TRP A 169 -7.50 -7.08 -14.31
N GLN A 170 -8.32 -7.20 -15.35
CA GLN A 170 -9.36 -8.22 -15.50
C GLN A 170 -10.29 -8.35 -14.26
N CYS A 171 -10.52 -7.28 -13.51
CA CYS A 171 -11.39 -7.31 -12.35
C CYS A 171 -12.85 -7.47 -12.77
N HIS A 172 -13.53 -8.49 -12.25
CA HIS A 172 -14.96 -8.73 -12.50
C HIS A 172 -15.84 -7.54 -12.10
N SER A 173 -15.44 -6.86 -11.03
CA SER A 173 -15.93 -5.53 -10.69
C SER A 173 -14.84 -4.79 -9.92
N PHE A 174 -14.75 -3.47 -10.07
CA PHE A 174 -13.95 -2.64 -9.18
C PHE A 174 -14.74 -1.43 -8.68
N LYS A 175 -14.41 -0.98 -7.47
CA LYS A 175 -14.85 0.28 -6.90
C LYS A 175 -13.63 1.04 -6.41
N CYS A 176 -13.36 2.19 -7.00
CA CYS A 176 -12.35 3.14 -6.52
C CYS A 176 -13.08 4.38 -6.03
N SER A 177 -13.14 4.65 -4.72
CA SER A 177 -13.90 5.80 -4.22
C SER A 177 -13.24 6.59 -3.11
N ASP A 178 -13.63 7.85 -2.97
CA ASP A 178 -13.28 8.69 -1.82
C ASP A 178 -11.76 8.75 -1.54
N SER A 179 -10.95 8.68 -2.61
CA SER A 179 -9.50 8.50 -2.51
C SER A 179 -8.74 9.67 -3.17
N LEU A 180 -7.54 9.95 -2.67
CA LEU A 180 -6.66 11.01 -3.18
C LEU A 180 -5.42 10.42 -3.84
N PHE A 181 -5.21 10.76 -5.11
CA PHE A 181 -3.99 10.49 -5.87
C PHE A 181 -3.26 11.82 -6.05
N THR A 182 -2.08 11.97 -5.48
CA THR A 182 -1.33 13.23 -5.55
C THR A 182 0.16 13.03 -5.81
N LYS A 183 0.75 13.86 -6.68
CA LYS A 183 2.19 13.80 -7.01
C LYS A 183 2.61 12.41 -7.48
N ILE A 184 1.90 11.92 -8.50
CA ILE A 184 2.16 10.61 -9.11
C ILE A 184 2.93 10.83 -10.40
N THR A 185 4.10 10.20 -10.55
CA THR A 185 4.99 10.45 -11.69
C THR A 185 5.32 9.16 -12.45
N VAL A 186 5.25 9.21 -13.78
CA VAL A 186 5.78 8.16 -14.65
C VAL A 186 6.92 8.75 -15.48
N PHE A 187 8.13 8.20 -15.35
CA PHE A 187 9.32 8.79 -15.96
C PHE A 187 9.53 8.43 -17.43
N ASN A 188 9.42 7.15 -17.81
CA ASN A 188 9.69 6.70 -19.18
C ASN A 188 8.40 6.37 -19.93
N SER A 189 7.67 7.38 -20.40
CA SER A 189 6.41 7.16 -21.12
C SER A 189 6.60 7.13 -22.65
N GLU A 190 7.44 6.25 -23.18
CA GLU A 190 7.43 6.02 -24.64
C GLU A 190 6.06 5.49 -25.11
N GLU A 191 5.37 4.74 -24.24
CA GLU A 191 4.03 4.17 -24.44
C GLU A 191 2.90 5.02 -23.82
N ILE A 192 1.65 4.70 -24.18
CA ILE A 192 0.47 5.34 -23.59
C ILE A 192 0.21 4.72 -22.21
N ASN A 193 0.17 5.57 -21.18
CA ASN A 193 0.16 5.14 -19.78
C ASN A 193 -1.04 5.68 -18.98
N GLY A 194 -1.38 5.01 -17.88
CA GLY A 194 -2.32 5.45 -16.86
C GLY A 194 -1.57 5.99 -15.64
N ILE A 195 -1.48 7.31 -15.52
CA ILE A 195 -0.61 7.95 -14.53
C ILE A 195 -1.04 7.59 -13.11
N ALA A 196 -2.31 7.80 -12.76
CA ALA A 196 -2.83 7.46 -11.43
C ALA A 196 -3.52 6.09 -11.43
N ILE A 197 -4.33 5.81 -12.45
CA ILE A 197 -5.09 4.57 -12.56
C ILE A 197 -4.94 3.99 -13.96
N TRP A 198 -4.57 2.72 -14.02
CA TRP A 198 -4.60 1.89 -15.23
C TRP A 198 -5.70 0.84 -15.12
N LEU A 199 -6.52 0.73 -16.15
CA LEU A 199 -7.60 -0.25 -16.25
C LEU A 199 -7.34 -1.11 -17.48
N ASP A 200 -7.26 -2.43 -17.30
CA ASP A 200 -6.89 -3.34 -18.38
C ASP A 200 -7.66 -4.66 -18.33
N GLY A 201 -8.19 -5.07 -19.48
CA GLY A 201 -8.63 -6.42 -19.73
C GLY A 201 -10.15 -6.55 -19.91
N GLY A 202 -10.54 -7.46 -20.81
CA GLY A 202 -11.91 -7.57 -21.33
C GLY A 202 -13.03 -7.89 -20.34
N LEU A 203 -12.74 -8.13 -19.05
CA LEU A 203 -13.72 -8.34 -17.98
C LEU A 203 -13.94 -7.10 -17.10
N GLN A 204 -13.16 -6.04 -17.33
CA GLN A 204 -13.09 -4.88 -16.46
C GLN A 204 -14.38 -4.05 -16.51
N GLN A 205 -15.10 -4.03 -15.40
CA GLN A 205 -16.23 -3.12 -15.19
C GLN A 205 -16.20 -2.53 -13.79
N GLY A 206 -16.66 -1.30 -13.60
CA GLY A 206 -16.64 -0.68 -12.28
C GLY A 206 -16.81 0.83 -12.28
N GLU A 207 -16.53 1.43 -11.13
CA GLU A 207 -16.71 2.85 -10.91
C GLU A 207 -15.52 3.53 -10.22
N ILE A 208 -15.29 4.78 -10.58
CA ILE A 208 -14.37 5.71 -9.93
C ILE A 208 -15.21 6.91 -9.45
N LYS A 209 -15.36 7.08 -8.14
CA LYS A 209 -16.27 8.10 -7.56
C LYS A 209 -15.65 8.90 -6.44
N ASN A 210 -15.95 10.20 -6.37
CA ASN A 210 -15.47 11.08 -5.28
C ASN A 210 -13.94 11.07 -5.10
N CYS A 211 -13.17 10.87 -6.17
CA CYS A 211 -11.71 10.81 -6.11
C CYS A 211 -11.06 12.16 -6.46
N GLY A 212 -9.91 12.43 -5.87
CA GLY A 212 -9.06 13.58 -6.18
C GLY A 212 -7.82 13.16 -6.94
N PHE A 213 -7.49 13.87 -8.01
CA PHE A 213 -6.28 13.66 -8.80
C PHE A 213 -5.52 14.97 -8.92
N SER A 214 -4.32 15.02 -8.32
CA SER A 214 -3.50 16.22 -8.31
C SER A 214 -2.03 15.94 -8.62
N PHE A 215 -1.36 16.82 -9.35
CA PHE A 215 0.06 16.71 -9.71
C PHE A 215 0.41 15.33 -10.30
N CYS A 216 -0.49 14.76 -11.08
CA CYS A 216 -0.27 13.48 -11.76
C CYS A 216 0.41 13.77 -13.10
N HIS A 217 1.67 13.38 -13.23
CA HIS A 217 2.53 13.76 -14.35
C HIS A 217 3.14 12.57 -15.11
N ALA A 218 3.13 12.69 -16.43
CA ALA A 218 3.91 11.90 -17.37
C ALA A 218 4.00 12.66 -18.70
N GLU A 219 5.09 12.51 -19.44
CA GLU A 219 5.28 13.13 -20.76
C GLU A 219 4.14 12.71 -21.70
N LYS A 220 3.88 11.41 -21.78
CA LYS A 220 2.75 10.79 -22.48
C LYS A 220 1.89 10.00 -21.50
N GLY A 221 0.59 9.93 -21.80
CA GLY A 221 -0.38 9.21 -20.97
C GLY A 221 -1.47 10.11 -20.41
N LYS A 222 -2.40 9.45 -19.72
CA LYS A 222 -3.63 10.01 -19.17
C LYS A 222 -3.68 9.78 -17.66
N VAL A 223 -4.32 10.66 -16.91
CA VAL A 223 -4.49 10.47 -15.45
C VAL A 223 -5.13 9.10 -15.17
N ILE A 224 -6.18 8.78 -15.93
CA ILE A 224 -6.86 7.50 -15.92
C ILE A 224 -6.83 6.94 -17.34
N TYR A 225 -6.27 5.76 -17.50
CA TYR A 225 -6.19 5.08 -18.79
C TYR A 225 -6.96 3.77 -18.78
N LEU A 226 -7.65 3.51 -19.89
CA LEU A 226 -8.48 2.34 -20.11
C LEU A 226 -7.99 1.59 -21.34
N MET A 227 -7.66 0.32 -21.16
CA MET A 227 -7.38 -0.66 -22.19
C MET A 227 -8.42 -1.77 -22.09
N ASP A 228 -9.17 -2.01 -23.16
CA ASP A 228 -10.10 -3.15 -23.27
C ASP A 228 -11.09 -3.31 -22.10
N SER A 229 -11.71 -2.22 -21.63
CA SER A 229 -12.70 -2.27 -20.55
C SER A 229 -14.14 -2.36 -21.07
N GLN A 230 -15.05 -3.04 -20.35
CA GLN A 230 -16.45 -3.21 -20.78
C GLN A 230 -17.35 -2.02 -20.43
N LYS A 231 -17.30 -1.56 -19.18
CA LYS A 231 -18.11 -0.43 -18.69
C LYS A 231 -17.45 0.20 -17.47
N VAL A 232 -17.01 1.45 -17.61
CA VAL A 232 -16.38 2.19 -16.52
C VAL A 232 -17.10 3.52 -16.36
N GLU A 233 -17.59 3.77 -15.15
CA GLU A 233 -18.25 5.02 -14.78
C GLU A 233 -17.32 5.88 -13.93
N ILE A 234 -17.15 7.15 -14.31
CA ILE A 234 -16.36 8.11 -13.56
C ILE A 234 -17.25 9.29 -13.19
N GLY A 235 -17.43 9.53 -11.89
CA GLY A 235 -18.33 10.53 -11.36
C GLY A 235 -17.78 11.26 -10.15
N ASP A 236 -18.22 12.50 -9.96
CA ASP A 236 -17.93 13.31 -8.77
C ASP A 236 -16.42 13.45 -8.44
N CYS A 237 -15.55 13.30 -9.43
CA CYS A 237 -14.10 13.40 -9.26
C CYS A 237 -13.58 14.82 -9.52
N LEU A 238 -12.45 15.14 -8.90
CA LEU A 238 -11.78 16.43 -9.02
C LEU A 238 -10.40 16.22 -9.65
N PHE A 239 -10.12 16.97 -10.72
CA PHE A 239 -8.87 16.90 -11.47
C PHE A 239 -8.21 18.27 -11.53
N ASP A 240 -6.90 18.34 -11.25
CA ASP A 240 -6.10 19.55 -11.48
C ASP A 240 -5.50 19.64 -12.90
N SER A 241 -6.03 18.82 -13.81
CA SER A 241 -5.60 18.69 -15.20
C SER A 241 -6.78 18.87 -16.14
N PRO A 242 -6.56 19.36 -17.37
CA PRO A 242 -7.63 19.46 -18.36
C PRO A 242 -8.16 18.07 -18.73
N LYS A 243 -9.44 18.00 -19.13
CA LYS A 243 -10.16 16.75 -19.41
C LYS A 243 -9.44 15.88 -20.44
N GLU A 244 -8.84 16.48 -21.45
CA GLU A 244 -8.10 15.79 -22.52
C GLU A 244 -6.87 15.08 -21.97
N LYS A 245 -6.26 15.55 -20.89
CA LYS A 245 -5.15 14.88 -20.20
C LYS A 245 -5.65 13.85 -19.18
N CYS A 246 -6.91 13.91 -18.78
CA CYS A 246 -7.47 13.00 -17.77
C CYS A 246 -7.81 11.63 -18.33
N PHE A 247 -8.35 11.55 -19.55
CA PHE A 247 -8.91 10.31 -20.08
C PHE A 247 -8.43 9.96 -21.48
N HIS A 248 -8.36 8.65 -21.73
CA HIS A 248 -8.31 8.10 -23.07
C HIS A 248 -9.73 7.97 -23.63
N GLN A 249 -9.95 8.31 -24.91
CA GLN A 249 -11.25 8.12 -25.53
C GLN A 249 -11.52 6.63 -25.72
N HIS A 250 -12.56 6.12 -25.05
CA HIS A 250 -12.95 4.72 -25.14
C HIS A 250 -14.48 4.60 -25.05
N ASN A 251 -15.08 3.72 -25.86
CA ASN A 251 -16.54 3.63 -25.98
C ASN A 251 -17.25 3.14 -24.70
N SER A 252 -16.53 2.44 -23.83
CA SER A 252 -17.05 1.96 -22.55
C SER A 252 -16.94 2.96 -21.40
N LEU A 253 -16.31 4.11 -21.64
CA LEU A 253 -16.09 5.12 -20.63
C LEU A 253 -17.28 6.07 -20.53
N ILE A 254 -17.93 6.08 -19.37
CA ILE A 254 -19.03 6.99 -19.04
C ILE A 254 -18.48 8.05 -18.09
N ILE A 255 -18.29 9.27 -18.59
CA ILE A 255 -17.82 10.41 -17.80
C ILE A 255 -19.05 11.24 -17.40
N GLN A 256 -19.37 11.27 -16.11
CA GLN A 256 -20.46 12.10 -15.60
C GLN A 256 -20.12 13.59 -15.67
N GLU A 257 -21.15 14.44 -15.78
CA GLU A 257 -21.01 15.90 -15.80
C GLU A 257 -20.58 16.49 -14.45
N THR A 258 -20.72 15.71 -13.37
CA THR A 258 -20.36 16.13 -12.02
C THR A 258 -18.85 16.18 -11.76
N ASN A 259 -18.04 15.63 -12.68
CA ASN A 259 -16.60 15.74 -12.62
C ASN A 259 -16.14 17.18 -12.82
N GLN A 260 -15.19 17.64 -12.01
CA GLN A 260 -14.65 19.00 -12.08
C GLN A 260 -13.21 18.96 -12.56
N PHE A 261 -12.91 19.81 -13.54
CA PHE A 261 -11.57 19.99 -14.12
C PHE A 261 -11.15 21.43 -13.86
N SER A 262 -10.05 21.60 -13.14
CA SER A 262 -9.54 22.92 -12.79
C SER A 262 -8.06 22.99 -13.11
N LEU A 263 -7.61 24.13 -13.67
CA LEU A 263 -6.19 24.45 -13.72
C LEU A 263 -5.71 25.08 -12.41
N GLU A 264 -6.64 25.56 -11.57
CA GLU A 264 -6.37 26.05 -10.23
C GLU A 264 -6.31 24.89 -9.24
N ARG A 265 -5.33 24.95 -8.34
CA ARG A 265 -5.09 23.91 -7.34
C ARG A 265 -6.32 23.72 -6.46
N VAL A 266 -6.86 22.51 -6.47
CA VAL A 266 -7.93 22.11 -5.56
C VAL A 266 -7.31 21.76 -4.21
N ASP A 267 -7.70 22.47 -3.15
CA ASP A 267 -7.35 22.07 -1.79
C ASP A 267 -8.24 20.89 -1.35
N PHE A 268 -7.67 19.70 -1.41
CA PHE A 268 -8.29 18.46 -0.94
C PHE A 268 -8.28 18.33 0.60
N GLY A 269 -7.52 19.20 1.28
CA GLY A 269 -7.34 19.21 2.73
C GLY A 269 -8.67 19.13 3.47
N PRO A 270 -9.60 20.09 3.35
CA PRO A 270 -10.83 20.08 4.14
C PRO A 270 -11.78 18.91 3.83
N LYS A 271 -11.77 18.38 2.61
CA LYS A 271 -12.75 17.39 2.13
C LYS A 271 -12.33 15.94 2.36
N LEU A 272 -11.03 15.63 2.32
CA LEU A 272 -10.50 14.27 2.48
C LEU A 272 -9.66 14.08 3.77
N SER A 273 -9.13 15.16 4.38
CA SER A 273 -8.22 15.03 5.55
C SER A 273 -8.86 14.46 6.81
N LYS A 274 -10.15 14.73 7.07
CA LYS A 274 -10.81 14.26 8.30
C LYS A 274 -10.91 12.73 8.38
N ASN A 275 -10.92 12.04 7.24
CA ASN A 275 -11.08 10.60 7.19
C ASN A 275 -9.76 9.85 6.92
N VAL A 276 -8.78 10.48 6.28
CA VAL A 276 -7.53 9.82 5.83
C VAL A 276 -6.29 10.14 6.68
N ILE A 277 -6.24 11.28 7.39
CA ILE A 277 -5.00 11.78 8.04
C ILE A 277 -4.92 11.46 9.55
N THR A 278 -6.04 11.17 10.22
CA THR A 278 -6.09 10.91 11.67
C THR A 278 -5.32 9.66 12.12
N THR A 279 -5.07 8.70 11.23
CA THR A 279 -4.41 7.43 11.56
C THR A 279 -2.91 7.54 11.83
N PHE A 280 -2.20 8.50 11.22
CA PHE A 280 -0.75 8.60 11.36
C PHE A 280 -0.31 9.30 12.66
N SER A 281 -1.05 10.32 13.13
CA SER A 281 -0.69 11.02 14.36
C SER A 281 -0.82 10.10 15.58
N GLU A 282 -1.86 9.26 15.60
CA GLU A 282 -2.10 8.30 16.68
C GLU A 282 -1.04 7.18 16.69
N ALA A 283 -0.73 6.58 15.54
CA ALA A 283 0.33 5.57 15.45
C ALA A 283 1.73 6.13 15.83
N SER A 284 2.07 7.35 15.37
CA SER A 284 3.34 7.99 15.73
C SER A 284 3.41 8.41 17.21
N SER A 285 2.28 8.81 17.80
CA SER A 285 2.19 9.13 19.22
C SER A 285 2.34 7.88 20.10
N GLN A 286 1.83 6.73 19.64
CA GLN A 286 2.00 5.45 20.31
C GLN A 286 3.46 4.94 20.20
N LEU A 287 4.12 5.10 19.04
CA LEU A 287 5.55 4.81 18.87
C LEU A 287 6.45 5.70 19.74
N LYS A 288 6.09 6.98 19.92
CA LYS A 288 6.78 7.87 20.87
C LYS A 288 6.57 7.42 22.32
N SER A 289 5.39 6.92 22.67
CA SER A 289 5.09 6.43 24.03
C SER A 289 5.75 5.09 24.37
N SER A 290 5.91 4.18 23.41
CA SER A 290 6.58 2.89 23.61
C SER A 290 8.10 3.04 23.67
N ASN A 291 8.69 3.93 22.86
CA ASN A 291 10.10 4.29 22.98
C ASN A 291 10.41 5.06 24.27
N PHE A 292 9.47 5.84 24.82
CA PHE A 292 9.65 6.48 26.14
C PHE A 292 9.78 5.45 27.27
N LYS A 293 9.02 4.35 27.21
CA LYS A 293 9.15 3.25 28.19
C LYS A 293 10.47 2.49 28.03
N LEU A 294 10.95 2.27 26.81
CA LEU A 294 12.24 1.60 26.56
C LEU A 294 13.43 2.47 27.02
N VAL A 295 13.38 3.79 26.80
CA VAL A 295 14.39 4.74 27.28
C VAL A 295 14.39 4.84 28.81
N LEU A 296 13.22 4.82 29.46
CA LEU A 296 13.11 4.73 30.92
C LEU A 296 13.64 3.39 31.46
N TYR A 297 13.38 2.27 30.78
CA TYR A 297 13.85 0.96 31.22
C TYR A 297 15.38 0.81 31.12
N ILE A 298 15.98 1.29 30.01
CA ILE A 298 17.44 1.32 29.83
C ILE A 298 18.10 2.30 30.81
N GLY A 299 17.50 3.47 31.02
CA GLY A 299 17.99 4.44 32.02
C GLY A 299 17.99 3.88 33.44
N THR A 300 16.98 3.09 33.79
CA THR A 300 16.89 2.46 35.12
C THR A 300 17.92 1.35 35.29
N ILE A 301 18.14 0.50 34.27
CA ILE A 301 19.16 -0.56 34.30
C ILE A 301 20.58 0.03 34.36
N CYS A 302 20.86 1.09 33.59
CA CYS A 302 22.15 1.78 33.66
C CYS A 302 22.39 2.42 35.04
N SER A 303 21.36 2.99 35.68
CA SER A 303 21.51 3.57 37.02
C SER A 303 21.81 2.52 38.09
N VAL A 304 21.23 1.31 37.99
CA VAL A 304 21.47 0.20 38.92
C VAL A 304 22.86 -0.41 38.71
N ILE A 305 23.32 -0.54 37.47
CA ILE A 305 24.67 -1.07 37.17
C ILE A 305 25.75 -0.07 37.63
N ILE A 306 25.54 1.23 37.43
CA ILE A 306 26.48 2.27 37.88
C ILE A 306 26.53 2.33 39.41
N MET A 307 25.38 2.27 40.10
CA MET A 307 25.32 2.19 41.57
C MET A 307 26.02 0.94 42.12
N SER A 308 25.81 -0.23 41.48
CA SER A 308 26.45 -1.48 41.90
C SER A 308 27.96 -1.46 41.68
N TYR A 309 28.43 -0.83 40.61
CA TYR A 309 29.86 -0.68 40.31
C TYR A 309 30.56 0.30 41.27
N ILE A 310 29.86 1.35 41.71
CA ILE A 310 30.38 2.30 42.72
C ILE A 310 30.45 1.64 44.11
N LEU A 311 29.43 0.88 44.50
CA LEU A 311 29.39 0.15 45.78
C LEU A 311 30.39 -1.02 45.87
N LEU A 312 30.93 -1.50 44.75
CA LEU A 312 31.97 -2.54 44.72
C LEU A 312 33.39 -1.96 44.76
N LYS A 313 33.54 -0.64 44.61
CA LYS A 313 34.84 0.05 44.57
C LYS A 313 35.16 0.87 45.83
N TYR A 314 34.22 0.97 46.76
CA TYR A 314 34.33 1.64 48.06
C TYR A 314 33.76 0.74 49.14
#